data_AF-A0A1I4ZH72-F1
#
_entry.id   AF-A0A1I4ZH72-F1
#
_cell.length_a   1.000
_cell.length_b   1.000
_cell.length_c   1.000
_cell.angle_alpha   90.00
_cell.angle_beta   90.00
_cell.angle_gamma   90.00
#
_symmetry.space_group_name_H-M   'P 1'
#
loop_
_entity.id
_entity.type
_entity.pdbx_description
1 polymer ?
#
loop_
_entity_poly.entity_id
_entity_poly.type
_entity_poly.pdbx_seq_one_letter_code
_entity_poly.pdbx_strand_id
1 'polypeptide(L)'
;MKLQPLRISAGWQVTYNQFYEIDPLVGNEAYFDGSSLLHLHNRGLLKFIDLSWRPELNLEGAYKLEVLNYLELFNPKSNELEVHPIWEQPYLSFSTKSRKTIVDKLESCMMELPPFKDLRILDKPGVINTKSENYRLELYSLGLTELLVSQVLADGNREIQDIILDHPDITKNILLEFLKKSKFKKVVNKAQQKLNSKPFKTHLRNL
;
A
#
# COMPACT_ATOMS: atom_id res chain seq x y z
N MET A 1 -5.78 -36.64 6.79
CA MET A 1 -5.79 -35.52 5.82
C MET A 1 -4.52 -34.69 6.03
N LYS A 2 -3.83 -34.29 4.95
CA LYS A 2 -2.55 -33.55 5.03
C LYS A 2 -2.66 -32.22 4.29
N LEU A 3 -2.22 -31.15 4.93
CA LEU A 3 -2.06 -29.84 4.29
C LEU A 3 -0.94 -29.91 3.25
N GLN A 4 -1.06 -29.13 2.18
CA GLN A 4 -0.03 -28.97 1.18
C GLN A 4 1.24 -28.40 1.84
N PRO A 5 2.38 -29.11 1.76
CA PRO A 5 3.65 -28.54 2.19
C PRO A 5 4.01 -27.30 1.36
N LEU A 6 4.38 -26.22 2.05
CA LEU A 6 4.81 -24.95 1.48
C LEU A 6 6.07 -24.45 2.19
N ARG A 7 7.03 -23.93 1.43
CA ARG A 7 8.17 -23.17 1.97
C ARG A 7 7.71 -21.74 2.23
N ILE A 8 7.38 -21.44 3.48
CA ILE A 8 6.95 -20.10 3.88
C ILE A 8 8.18 -19.22 4.13
N SER A 9 8.35 -18.19 3.30
CA SER A 9 9.44 -17.22 3.45
C SER A 9 9.22 -16.33 4.68
N ALA A 10 10.31 -15.81 5.24
CA ALA A 10 10.26 -14.98 6.46
C ALA A 10 9.32 -13.77 6.31
N GLY A 11 8.57 -13.47 7.37
CA GLY A 11 7.62 -12.36 7.41
C GLY A 11 6.21 -12.68 6.92
N TRP A 12 6.01 -13.82 6.25
CA TRP A 12 4.69 -14.32 5.89
C TRP A 12 4.04 -15.06 7.05
N GLN A 13 2.76 -14.77 7.28
CA GLN A 13 1.90 -15.40 8.28
C GLN A 13 0.75 -16.09 7.57
N VAL A 14 0.46 -17.32 7.97
CA VAL A 14 -0.70 -18.07 7.48
C VAL A 14 -1.89 -17.67 8.36
N THR A 15 -2.89 -17.00 7.77
CA THR A 15 -4.08 -16.54 8.50
C THR A 15 -5.31 -17.43 8.26
N TYR A 16 -5.29 -18.22 7.18
CA TYR A 16 -6.30 -19.21 6.86
C TYR A 16 -5.66 -20.32 6.02
N ASN A 17 -6.02 -21.59 6.27
CA ASN A 17 -5.47 -22.70 5.49
C ASN A 17 -6.41 -23.92 5.42
N GLN A 18 -6.90 -24.16 4.22
CA GLN A 18 -7.55 -25.39 3.76
C GLN A 18 -6.91 -25.89 2.45
N PHE A 19 -5.67 -25.48 2.16
CA PHE A 19 -4.98 -25.93 0.98
C PHE A 19 -4.35 -27.29 1.25
N TYR A 20 -5.05 -28.34 0.83
CA TYR A 20 -4.65 -29.73 1.04
C TYR A 20 -3.76 -30.26 -0.08
N GLU A 21 -2.96 -31.27 0.25
CA GLU A 21 -2.14 -32.01 -0.73
C GLU A 21 -3.02 -32.98 -1.55
N ILE A 22 -4.01 -32.45 -2.26
CA ILE A 22 -5.04 -33.20 -2.97
C ILE A 22 -5.21 -32.63 -4.38
N ASP A 23 -5.33 -33.53 -5.37
CA ASP A 23 -5.56 -33.18 -6.76
C ASP A 23 -7.07 -33.20 -7.09
N PRO A 24 -7.54 -32.37 -8.05
CA PRO A 24 -8.95 -32.23 -8.42
C PRO A 24 -9.45 -33.44 -9.22
N LEU A 25 -9.67 -34.55 -8.52
CA LEU A 25 -10.18 -35.81 -9.05
C LEU A 25 -11.56 -36.13 -8.48
N VAL A 26 -12.31 -36.99 -9.18
CA VAL A 26 -13.65 -37.44 -8.75
C VAL A 26 -13.61 -37.96 -7.31
N GLY A 27 -14.51 -37.46 -6.46
CA GLY A 27 -14.57 -37.76 -5.03
C GLY A 27 -13.81 -36.76 -4.14
N ASN A 28 -13.07 -35.81 -4.71
CA ASN A 28 -12.34 -34.76 -3.98
C ASN A 28 -13.00 -33.38 -4.04
N GLU A 29 -14.20 -33.27 -4.60
CA GLU A 29 -14.89 -32.00 -4.87
C GLU A 29 -14.98 -31.11 -3.62
N ALA A 30 -15.27 -31.72 -2.47
CA ALA A 30 -15.43 -31.03 -1.18
C ALA A 30 -14.15 -30.35 -0.66
N TYR A 31 -12.96 -30.71 -1.18
CA TYR A 31 -11.71 -30.02 -0.83
C TYR A 31 -11.48 -28.74 -1.64
N PHE A 32 -12.31 -28.52 -2.65
CA PHE A 32 -12.31 -27.35 -3.52
C PHE A 32 -13.58 -26.51 -3.31
N ASP A 33 -14.13 -26.62 -2.10
CA ASP A 33 -15.21 -25.80 -1.55
C ASP A 33 -14.64 -24.50 -0.96
N GLY A 34 -15.48 -23.47 -0.88
CA GLY A 34 -15.24 -22.29 -0.09
C GLY A 34 -14.67 -21.11 -0.87
N SER A 35 -14.77 -19.94 -0.22
CA SER A 35 -14.34 -18.69 -0.82
C SER A 35 -12.85 -18.64 -1.08
N SER A 36 -12.05 -19.33 -0.25
CA SER A 36 -10.60 -19.36 -0.26
C SER A 36 -10.07 -20.69 0.25
N LEU A 37 -8.89 -21.09 -0.22
CA LEU A 37 -8.11 -22.23 0.22
C LEU A 37 -6.93 -21.83 1.11
N LEU A 38 -6.30 -20.68 0.88
CA LEU A 38 -5.17 -20.21 1.68
C LEU A 38 -5.16 -18.68 1.74
N HIS A 39 -4.94 -18.15 2.94
CA HIS A 39 -4.60 -16.75 3.12
C HIS A 39 -3.21 -16.62 3.72
N LEU A 40 -2.38 -15.82 3.06
CA LEU A 40 -1.07 -15.42 3.58
C LEU A 40 -1.01 -13.91 3.70
N HIS A 41 -0.36 -13.46 4.76
CA HIS A 41 -0.28 -12.07 5.11
C HIS A 41 1.16 -11.67 5.44
N ASN A 42 1.62 -10.54 4.92
CA ASN A 42 2.93 -9.98 5.25
C ASN A 42 2.80 -8.50 5.64
N ARG A 43 3.08 -8.20 6.91
CA ARG A 43 3.06 -6.82 7.47
C ARG A 43 4.14 -5.92 6.94
N GLY A 44 5.36 -6.45 6.78
CA GLY A 44 6.48 -5.65 6.27
C GLY A 44 6.30 -5.24 4.82
N LEU A 45 5.62 -6.07 4.02
CA LEU A 45 5.38 -5.81 2.61
C LEU A 45 4.04 -5.14 2.30
N LEU A 46 3.12 -5.06 3.28
CA LEU A 46 1.71 -4.70 3.06
C LEU A 46 1.07 -5.53 1.93
N LYS A 47 1.34 -6.83 1.93
CA LYS A 47 0.83 -7.81 0.95
C LYS A 47 -0.07 -8.84 1.59
N PHE A 48 -1.15 -9.15 0.88
CA PHE A 48 -2.06 -10.24 1.18
C PHE A 48 -2.10 -11.17 -0.04
N ILE A 49 -2.10 -12.48 0.20
CA ILE A 49 -2.25 -13.47 -0.85
C ILE A 49 -3.51 -14.27 -0.55
N ASP A 50 -4.43 -14.27 -1.50
CA ASP A 50 -5.56 -15.19 -1.56
C ASP A 50 -5.26 -16.29 -2.58
N LEU A 51 -5.40 -17.54 -2.15
CA LEU A 51 -5.54 -18.67 -3.04
C LEU A 51 -6.97 -19.18 -2.92
N SER A 52 -7.64 -19.36 -4.04
CA SER A 52 -8.96 -19.98 -4.12
C SER A 52 -9.01 -21.02 -5.25
N TRP A 53 -10.05 -21.85 -5.25
CA TRP A 53 -10.39 -22.71 -6.39
C TRP A 53 -11.67 -22.19 -7.03
N ARG A 54 -11.67 -22.02 -8.36
CA ARG A 54 -12.78 -21.42 -9.09
C ARG A 54 -13.05 -22.14 -10.42
N PRO A 55 -14.32 -22.44 -10.76
CA PRO A 55 -15.50 -22.34 -9.89
C PRO A 55 -15.44 -23.33 -8.70
N GLU A 56 -16.05 -22.96 -7.58
CA GLU A 56 -16.11 -23.81 -6.37
C GLU A 56 -16.74 -25.17 -6.68
N LEU A 57 -16.28 -26.22 -6.00
CA LEU A 57 -16.74 -27.62 -6.14
C LEU A 57 -16.64 -28.24 -7.55
N ASN A 58 -16.14 -27.48 -8.54
CA ASN A 58 -16.03 -27.94 -9.91
C ASN A 58 -14.61 -28.44 -10.19
N LEU A 59 -14.44 -29.75 -10.43
CA LEU A 59 -13.14 -30.35 -10.74
C LEU A 59 -12.50 -29.82 -12.03
N GLU A 60 -13.31 -29.25 -12.93
CA GLU A 60 -12.83 -28.57 -14.13
C GLU A 60 -12.42 -27.12 -13.89
N GLY A 61 -12.55 -26.64 -12.65
CA GLY A 61 -12.05 -25.35 -12.20
C GLY A 61 -10.53 -25.28 -12.19
N ALA A 62 -10.02 -24.22 -11.59
CA ALA A 62 -8.60 -23.96 -11.46
C ALA A 62 -8.30 -23.26 -10.14
N TYR A 63 -7.07 -23.41 -9.67
CA TYR A 63 -6.52 -22.52 -8.67
C TYR A 63 -6.48 -21.10 -9.21
N LYS A 64 -6.89 -20.15 -8.40
CA LYS A 64 -6.79 -18.72 -8.63
C LYS A 64 -5.98 -18.12 -7.50
N LEU A 65 -4.85 -17.52 -7.84
CA LEU A 65 -3.96 -16.82 -6.92
C LEU A 65 -4.11 -15.32 -7.17
N GLU A 66 -4.43 -14.58 -6.12
CA GLU A 66 -4.49 -13.13 -6.13
C GLU A 66 -3.54 -12.57 -5.07
N VAL A 67 -2.59 -11.76 -5.51
CA VAL A 67 -1.73 -10.98 -4.63
C VAL A 67 -2.30 -9.58 -4.57
N LEU A 68 -2.67 -9.14 -3.38
CA LEU A 68 -3.26 -7.84 -3.11
C LEU A 68 -2.28 -6.99 -2.31
N ASN A 69 -2.28 -5.70 -2.61
CA ASN A 69 -1.86 -4.72 -1.62
C ASN A 69 -2.96 -4.59 -0.59
N TYR A 70 -2.62 -4.26 0.64
CA TYR A 70 -3.63 -3.88 1.62
C TYR A 70 -3.24 -2.61 2.37
N LEU A 71 -4.26 -2.02 2.98
CA LEU A 71 -4.13 -0.89 3.88
C LEU A 71 -4.54 -1.32 5.28
N GLU A 72 -3.86 -0.80 6.29
CA GLU A 72 -4.28 -0.98 7.67
C GLU A 72 -5.21 0.17 8.08
N LEU A 73 -6.29 -0.16 8.79
CA LEU A 73 -7.16 0.81 9.45
C LEU A 73 -7.24 0.47 10.93
N PHE A 74 -7.07 1.46 11.78
CA PHE A 74 -7.21 1.26 13.22
C PHE A 74 -8.68 1.26 13.60
N ASN A 75 -9.15 0.16 14.18
CA ASN A 75 -10.49 0.06 14.73
C ASN A 75 -10.46 0.43 16.22
N PRO A 76 -11.10 1.55 16.64
CA PRO A 76 -11.10 1.97 18.04
C PRO A 76 -11.93 1.05 18.95
N LYS A 77 -12.85 0.25 18.41
CA LYS A 77 -13.69 -0.68 19.19
C LYS A 77 -12.92 -1.93 19.61
N SER A 78 -12.16 -2.53 18.68
CA SER A 78 -11.31 -3.68 18.96
C SER A 78 -9.92 -3.29 19.47
N ASN A 79 -9.52 -2.02 19.29
CA ASN A 79 -8.16 -1.52 19.55
C ASN A 79 -7.09 -2.28 18.74
N GLU A 80 -7.43 -2.66 17.51
CA GLU A 80 -6.59 -3.44 16.60
C GLU A 80 -6.46 -2.75 15.24
N LEU A 81 -5.41 -3.14 14.49
CA LEU A 81 -5.25 -2.78 13.09
C LEU A 81 -5.95 -3.82 12.23
N GLU A 82 -7.00 -3.40 11.54
CA GLU A 82 -7.73 -4.21 10.57
C GLU A 82 -7.05 -4.11 9.21
N VAL A 83 -6.93 -5.26 8.55
CA VAL A 83 -6.33 -5.40 7.23
C VAL A 83 -7.43 -5.25 6.19
N HIS A 84 -7.27 -4.29 5.28
CA HIS A 84 -8.20 -4.03 4.17
C HIS A 84 -7.49 -4.28 2.83
N PRO A 85 -7.57 -5.50 2.28
CA PRO A 85 -7.03 -5.79 0.95
C PRO A 85 -7.75 -4.99 -0.14
N ILE A 86 -6.99 -4.50 -1.11
CA ILE A 86 -7.48 -3.73 -2.26
C ILE A 86 -7.82 -4.72 -3.37
N TRP A 87 -9.06 -5.19 -3.40
CA TRP A 87 -9.52 -6.24 -4.33
C TRP A 87 -9.70 -5.76 -5.76
N GLU A 88 -10.02 -4.47 -5.93
CA GLU A 88 -10.33 -3.86 -7.22
C GLU A 88 -9.10 -3.74 -8.12
N GLN A 89 -7.90 -3.78 -7.53
CA GLN A 89 -6.64 -3.65 -8.23
C GLN A 89 -5.61 -4.64 -7.68
N PRO A 90 -5.75 -5.95 -7.99
CA PRO A 90 -4.77 -6.94 -7.58
C PRO A 90 -3.40 -6.57 -8.15
N TYR A 91 -2.37 -6.72 -7.32
CA TYR A 91 -0.99 -6.56 -7.75
C TYR A 91 -0.61 -7.65 -8.77
N LEU A 92 -1.09 -8.87 -8.55
CA LEU A 92 -0.90 -10.00 -9.45
C LEU A 92 -2.12 -10.93 -9.37
N SER A 93 -2.54 -11.43 -10.53
CA SER A 93 -3.51 -12.54 -10.64
C SER A 93 -2.89 -13.65 -11.49
N PHE A 94 -3.03 -14.89 -11.04
CA PHE A 94 -2.52 -16.07 -11.74
C PHE A 94 -3.49 -17.24 -11.58
N SER A 95 -3.63 -18.08 -12.60
CA SER A 95 -4.48 -19.27 -12.52
C SER A 95 -3.86 -20.48 -13.19
N THR A 96 -4.12 -21.66 -12.63
CA THR A 96 -3.67 -22.94 -13.14
C THR A 96 -4.48 -24.09 -12.57
N LYS A 97 -4.64 -25.18 -13.31
CA LYS A 97 -5.20 -26.44 -12.77
C LYS A 97 -4.16 -27.25 -11.97
N SER A 98 -2.87 -26.98 -12.17
CA SER A 98 -1.78 -27.79 -11.61
C SER A 98 -1.44 -27.37 -10.18
N ARG A 99 -1.64 -28.29 -9.22
CA ARG A 99 -1.26 -28.08 -7.81
C ARG A 99 0.23 -27.79 -7.65
N LYS A 100 1.09 -28.48 -8.40
CA LYS A 100 2.54 -28.24 -8.37
C LYS A 100 2.89 -26.84 -8.86
N THR A 101 2.27 -26.42 -9.97
CA THR A 101 2.52 -25.10 -10.57
C THR A 101 2.07 -23.97 -9.64
N ILE A 102 0.94 -24.13 -8.94
CA ILE A 102 0.47 -23.11 -8.01
C ILE A 102 1.35 -23.04 -6.75
N VAL A 103 1.88 -24.18 -6.27
CA VAL A 103 2.86 -24.22 -5.18
C VAL A 103 4.14 -23.46 -5.57
N ASP A 104 4.72 -23.77 -6.73
CA ASP A 104 5.91 -23.08 -7.22
C ASP A 104 5.67 -21.56 -7.35
N LYS A 105 4.48 -21.17 -7.82
CA LYS A 105 4.12 -19.75 -7.95
C LYS A 105 3.94 -19.05 -6.59
N LEU A 106 3.29 -19.70 -5.63
CA LEU A 106 3.12 -19.20 -4.26
C LEU A 106 4.47 -18.95 -3.58
N GLU A 107 5.38 -19.92 -3.67
CA GLU A 107 6.72 -19.83 -3.06
C GLU A 107 7.55 -18.70 -3.71
N SER A 108 7.53 -18.59 -5.03
CA SER A 108 8.17 -17.47 -5.76
C SER A 108 7.58 -16.12 -5.32
N CYS A 109 6.25 -15.99 -5.23
CA CYS A 109 5.61 -14.77 -4.74
C CYS A 109 6.08 -14.40 -3.32
N MET A 110 6.15 -15.36 -2.39
CA MET A 110 6.60 -15.08 -1.03
C MET A 110 8.06 -14.60 -0.96
N MET A 111 8.90 -14.97 -1.94
CA MET A 111 10.30 -14.56 -2.03
C MET A 111 10.52 -13.22 -2.72
N GLU A 112 9.76 -12.94 -3.78
CA GLU A 112 10.10 -11.89 -4.75
C GLU A 112 9.25 -10.62 -4.64
N LEU A 113 8.13 -10.66 -3.89
CA LEU A 113 7.20 -9.55 -3.85
C LEU A 113 7.83 -8.28 -3.22
N PRO A 114 7.74 -7.12 -3.90
CA PRO A 114 8.25 -5.87 -3.34
C PRO A 114 7.31 -5.32 -2.27
N PRO A 115 7.81 -4.47 -1.35
CA PRO A 115 6.96 -3.78 -0.39
C PRO A 115 6.01 -2.83 -1.10
N PHE A 116 4.77 -2.76 -0.62
CA PHE A 116 3.81 -1.73 -0.99
C PHE A 116 3.93 -0.53 -0.06
N LYS A 117 3.80 0.67 -0.61
CA LYS A 117 3.87 1.93 0.15
C LYS A 117 2.47 2.50 0.31
N ASP A 118 2.02 2.61 1.55
CA ASP A 118 0.86 3.43 1.88
C ASP A 118 1.22 4.91 1.68
N LEU A 119 0.46 5.58 0.81
CA LEU A 119 0.66 7.00 0.49
C LEU A 119 -0.24 7.92 1.31
N ARG A 120 -1.14 7.35 2.13
CA ARG A 120 -2.03 8.12 2.99
C ARG A 120 -1.25 8.81 4.09
N ILE A 121 -1.72 9.99 4.46
CA ILE A 121 -1.16 10.73 5.60
C ILE A 121 -1.83 10.24 6.88
N LEU A 122 -1.02 9.69 7.79
CA LEU A 122 -1.48 9.07 9.03
C LEU A 122 -0.99 9.85 10.26
N ASP A 123 -1.82 9.93 11.30
CA ASP A 123 -1.39 10.44 12.61
C ASP A 123 -0.62 9.39 13.42
N LYS A 124 -1.05 8.14 13.27
CA LYS A 124 -0.44 6.92 13.84
C LYS A 124 -0.81 5.74 12.92
N PRO A 125 -0.17 4.56 13.05
CA PRO A 125 -0.50 3.40 12.23
C PRO A 125 -2.02 3.17 12.16
N GLY A 126 -2.56 3.07 10.94
CA GLY A 126 -3.97 2.87 10.66
C GLY A 126 -4.93 4.03 10.95
N VAL A 127 -4.48 5.17 11.50
CA VAL A 127 -5.35 6.34 11.73
C VAL A 127 -5.02 7.44 10.73
N ILE A 128 -5.94 7.65 9.80
CA ILE A 128 -5.83 8.67 8.76
C ILE A 128 -5.96 10.06 9.39
N ASN A 129 -4.99 10.95 9.09
CA ASN A 129 -5.15 12.37 9.36
C ASN A 129 -6.07 12.95 8.29
N THR A 130 -7.39 12.94 8.53
CA THR A 130 -8.40 13.30 7.53
C THR A 130 -8.12 14.65 6.87
N LYS A 131 -7.71 15.67 7.63
CA LYS A 131 -7.42 17.00 7.07
C LYS A 131 -6.25 16.97 6.09
N SER A 132 -5.11 16.45 6.52
CA SER A 132 -3.89 16.42 5.69
C SER A 132 -4.05 15.47 4.51
N GLU A 133 -4.77 14.36 4.70
CA GLU A 133 -5.08 13.42 3.63
C GLU A 133 -6.01 14.04 2.59
N ASN A 134 -7.02 14.79 3.00
CA ASN A 134 -7.88 15.54 2.06
C ASN A 134 -7.06 16.54 1.23
N TYR A 135 -6.12 17.26 1.86
CA TYR A 135 -5.20 18.13 1.12
C TYR A 135 -4.29 17.35 0.16
N ARG A 136 -3.86 16.14 0.50
CA ARG A 136 -3.08 15.28 -0.41
C ARG A 136 -3.91 14.85 -1.62
N LEU A 137 -5.18 14.48 -1.41
CA LEU A 137 -6.10 14.11 -2.48
C LEU A 137 -6.46 15.33 -3.36
N GLU A 138 -6.63 16.50 -2.76
CA GLU A 138 -6.83 17.76 -3.49
C GLU A 138 -5.59 18.10 -4.32
N LEU A 139 -4.39 18.01 -3.74
CA LEU A 139 -3.12 18.20 -4.47
C LEU A 139 -3.02 17.25 -5.67
N TYR A 140 -3.41 15.99 -5.49
CA TYR A 140 -3.36 14.99 -6.55
C TYR A 140 -4.36 15.28 -7.69
N SER A 141 -5.55 15.78 -7.35
CA SER A 141 -6.63 16.00 -8.33
C SER A 141 -6.57 17.36 -9.02
N LEU A 142 -6.19 18.42 -8.30
CA LEU A 142 -6.20 19.81 -8.78
C LEU A 142 -4.80 20.39 -9.01
N GLY A 143 -3.75 19.71 -8.56
CA GLY A 143 -2.39 20.23 -8.57
C GLY A 143 -2.15 21.27 -7.47
N LEU A 144 -1.03 21.99 -7.58
CA LEU A 144 -0.60 22.95 -6.56
C LEU A 144 -1.26 24.33 -6.76
N THR A 145 -2.26 24.64 -5.94
CA THR A 145 -2.97 25.94 -5.97
C THR A 145 -2.61 26.83 -4.79
N GLU A 146 -2.76 28.16 -4.94
CA GLU A 146 -2.53 29.11 -3.83
C GLU A 146 -3.47 28.89 -2.65
N LEU A 147 -4.73 28.51 -2.93
CA LEU A 147 -5.72 28.18 -1.92
C LEU A 147 -5.27 26.96 -1.10
N LEU A 148 -4.86 25.89 -1.77
CA LEU A 148 -4.38 24.67 -1.13
C LEU A 148 -3.13 24.93 -0.28
N VAL A 149 -2.16 25.69 -0.80
CA VAL A 149 -0.96 26.09 -0.05
C VAL A 149 -1.34 26.85 1.23
N SER A 150 -2.28 27.79 1.13
CA SER A 150 -2.73 28.59 2.27
C SER A 150 -3.40 27.74 3.34
N GLN A 151 -4.27 26.81 2.94
CA GLN A 151 -4.94 25.87 3.85
C GLN A 151 -3.92 24.94 4.52
N VAL A 152 -3.01 24.34 3.75
CA VAL A 152 -1.98 23.42 4.27
C VAL A 152 -1.02 24.13 5.24
N LEU A 153 -0.70 25.40 5.02
CA LEU A 153 0.11 26.17 5.97
C LEU A 153 -0.64 26.51 7.26
N ALA A 154 -1.97 26.68 7.20
CA ALA A 154 -2.79 27.00 8.36
C ALA A 154 -2.96 25.79 9.30
N ASP A 155 -3.34 24.62 8.79
CA ASP A 155 -3.66 23.47 9.64
C ASP A 155 -3.19 22.09 9.11
N GLY A 156 -2.48 22.05 7.99
CA GLY A 156 -1.82 20.84 7.50
C GLY A 156 -0.70 20.36 8.43
N ASN A 157 -0.50 19.03 8.49
CA ASN A 157 0.59 18.45 9.25
C ASN A 157 1.95 18.58 8.52
N ARG A 158 3.01 18.12 9.18
CA ARG A 158 4.37 18.18 8.62
C ARG A 158 4.51 17.44 7.29
N GLU A 159 3.80 16.32 7.13
CA GLU A 159 3.93 15.43 5.98
C GLU A 159 3.33 16.01 4.71
N ILE A 160 2.10 16.54 4.76
CA ILE A 160 1.52 17.23 3.59
C ILE A 160 2.35 18.45 3.19
N GLN A 161 2.87 19.19 4.17
CA GLN A 161 3.78 20.30 3.92
C GLN A 161 5.07 19.84 3.23
N ASP A 162 5.62 18.70 3.64
CA ASP A 162 6.82 18.12 3.02
C ASP A 162 6.57 17.63 1.58
N ILE A 163 5.39 17.07 1.32
CA ILE A 163 4.91 16.65 0.00
C ILE A 163 4.80 17.86 -0.93
N ILE A 164 4.18 18.96 -0.47
CA ILE A 164 4.08 20.20 -1.28
C ILE A 164 5.47 20.72 -1.63
N LEU A 165 6.42 20.72 -0.69
CA LEU A 165 7.76 21.19 -0.97
C LEU A 165 8.48 20.37 -2.05
N ASP A 166 8.10 19.10 -2.23
CA ASP A 166 8.62 18.21 -3.28
C ASP A 166 7.82 18.21 -4.58
N HIS A 167 6.72 18.97 -4.64
CA HIS A 167 5.92 19.10 -5.84
C HIS A 167 6.74 19.74 -6.98
N PRO A 168 6.65 19.23 -8.23
CA PRO A 168 7.41 19.76 -9.36
C PRO A 168 7.12 21.23 -9.65
N ASP A 169 5.87 21.67 -9.46
CA ASP A 169 5.44 23.04 -9.73
C ASP A 169 5.71 24.02 -8.58
N ILE A 170 6.56 23.66 -7.62
CA ILE A 170 6.90 24.52 -6.48
C ILE A 170 7.58 25.81 -6.96
N THR A 171 7.09 26.97 -6.50
CA THR A 171 7.64 28.27 -6.87
C THR A 171 8.45 28.91 -5.75
N LYS A 172 9.31 29.88 -6.09
CA LYS A 172 10.07 30.67 -5.11
C LYS A 172 9.15 31.37 -4.10
N ASN A 173 7.99 31.87 -4.54
CA ASN A 173 7.02 32.53 -3.66
C ASN A 173 6.45 31.55 -2.63
N ILE A 174 6.05 30.36 -3.07
CA ILE A 174 5.56 29.31 -2.15
C ILE A 174 6.65 28.94 -1.15
N LEU A 175 7.90 28.72 -1.58
CA LEU A 175 9.00 28.43 -0.65
C LEU A 175 9.19 29.52 0.42
N LEU A 176 9.07 30.80 0.03
CA LEU A 176 9.14 31.93 0.97
C LEU A 176 7.94 31.95 1.94
N GLU A 177 6.75 31.54 1.52
CA GLU A 177 5.61 31.38 2.42
C GLU A 177 5.84 30.29 3.45
N PHE A 178 6.38 29.13 3.04
CA PHE A 178 6.71 28.04 3.95
C PHE A 178 7.77 28.44 4.97
N LEU A 179 8.78 29.24 4.58
CA LEU A 179 9.75 29.79 5.53
C LEU A 179 9.12 30.68 6.60
N LYS A 180 8.12 31.48 6.22
CA LYS A 180 7.49 32.47 7.11
C LYS A 180 6.40 31.85 7.99
N LYS A 181 5.60 30.95 7.43
CA LYS A 181 4.34 30.50 8.03
C LYS A 181 4.39 29.08 8.60
N SER A 182 5.31 28.22 8.13
CA SER A 182 5.37 26.85 8.65
C SER A 182 5.82 26.82 10.10
N LYS A 183 5.04 26.16 10.96
CA LYS A 183 5.41 25.88 12.36
C LYS A 183 6.42 24.74 12.52
N PHE A 184 6.74 24.01 11.45
CA PHE A 184 7.59 22.83 11.51
C PHE A 184 9.02 23.15 11.09
N LYS A 185 9.96 23.16 12.05
CA LYS A 185 11.38 23.45 11.80
C LYS A 185 12.00 22.64 10.65
N LYS A 186 11.66 21.36 10.51
CA LYS A 186 12.14 20.50 9.41
C LYS A 186 11.67 20.99 8.04
N VAL A 187 10.42 21.45 7.93
CA VAL A 187 9.83 21.99 6.70
C VAL A 187 10.50 23.31 6.35
N VAL A 188 10.67 24.21 7.34
CA VAL A 188 11.39 25.48 7.17
C VAL A 188 12.82 25.23 6.65
N ASN A 189 13.55 24.30 7.25
CA ASN A 189 14.90 23.96 6.81
C ASN A 189 14.93 23.43 5.36
N LYS A 190 13.98 22.55 5.00
CA LYS A 190 13.87 22.02 3.64
C LYS A 190 13.55 23.13 2.63
N ALA A 191 12.63 24.03 2.95
CA ALA A 191 12.32 25.19 2.13
C ALA A 191 13.54 26.09 1.92
N GLN A 192 14.31 26.35 2.99
CA GLN A 192 15.57 27.13 2.91
C GLN A 192 16.61 26.46 2.01
N GLN A 193 16.77 25.14 2.14
CA GLN A 193 17.67 24.36 1.31
C GLN A 193 17.28 24.43 -0.17
N LYS A 194 15.98 24.27 -0.47
CA LYS A 194 15.47 24.38 -1.85
C LYS A 194 15.68 25.77 -2.43
N LEU A 195 15.44 26.84 -1.67
CA LEU A 195 15.73 28.21 -2.13
C LEU A 195 17.20 28.43 -2.51
N ASN A 196 18.11 27.76 -1.83
CA ASN A 196 19.55 27.85 -2.10
C ASN A 196 20.03 26.90 -3.21
N SER A 197 19.16 26.02 -3.72
CA SER A 197 19.47 25.08 -4.79
C SER A 197 19.48 25.77 -6.16
N LYS A 198 20.22 25.20 -7.14
CA LYS A 198 20.42 25.80 -8.47
C LYS A 198 19.14 26.33 -9.14
N PRO A 199 17.98 25.64 -9.12
CA PRO A 199 16.75 26.12 -9.76
C PRO A 199 16.19 27.43 -9.19
N PHE A 200 16.46 27.74 -7.90
CA PHE A 200 15.90 28.89 -7.21
C PHE A 200 16.96 29.92 -6.78
N LYS A 201 18.24 29.57 -6.92
CA LYS A 201 19.36 30.44 -6.64
C LYS A 201 19.40 31.54 -7.69
N THR A 202 18.82 32.68 -7.36
CA THR A 202 19.05 33.94 -8.08
C THR A 202 20.56 34.17 -8.12
N HIS A 203 21.16 34.26 -9.31
CA HIS A 203 22.47 34.87 -9.44
C HIS A 203 22.32 36.33 -8.98
N LEU A 204 22.66 36.62 -7.72
CA LEU A 204 23.14 37.93 -7.35
C LEU A 204 24.48 38.10 -8.08
N ARG A 205 24.43 38.41 -9.39
CA ARG A 205 25.52 39.15 -10.01
C ARG A 205 25.40 40.55 -9.43
N ASN A 206 26.41 40.88 -8.63
CA ASN A 206 26.59 42.18 -8.03
C ASN A 206 26.45 43.28 -9.09
N LEU A 207 25.96 44.42 -8.60
CA LEU A 207 26.09 45.77 -9.12
C LEU A 207 27.30 45.99 -10.04
#